data_AF-A0A7K2EBM2-F1
#
_entry.id   AF-A0A7K2EBM2-F1
#
_cell.length_a   1.000
_cell.length_b   1.000
_cell.length_c   1.000
_cell.angle_alpha   90.00
_cell.angle_beta   90.00
_cell.angle_gamma   90.00
#
_symmetry.space_group_name_H-M   'P 1'
#
loop_
_entity.id
_entity.type
_entity.pdbx_description
1 polymer ?
#
loop_
_entity_poly.entity_id
_entity_poly.type
_entity_poly.pdbx_seq_one_letter_code
_entity_poly.pdbx_strand_id
1 'polypeptide(L)'
;MSSDDRPRRGDPGRPRGWVTWPGGRRPRHPTAPRRPLLSAAVSSWLRLALVLGALAALGVFAGVPVLVVVLALIVIVILHELGHYLTARWAGMKVSEFYVGFGPRLWSVRRGETTYGVKAILAGAYVRILGMNNLERVDPVEEHRTYRSKPYWRRMSVAVAGSAMHFLLAILLLWVLYSAVGYHGFDRPDITETPRWQVARVVPESPADGMGLLPGDRITAVDGRDVVNFGDLRGAGAPPAGPAGGRPGGGGRAPGAAPREKG
;
A
#
# COMPACT_ATOMS: atom_id res chain seq x y z
N MET A 1 53.09 80.39 15.76
CA MET A 1 53.19 78.95 16.07
C MET A 1 51.88 78.57 16.78
N SER A 2 50.76 78.37 16.09
CA SER A 2 50.31 77.20 15.32
C SER A 2 50.53 75.87 16.03
N SER A 3 49.48 75.36 16.66
CA SER A 3 49.28 73.93 16.92
C SER A 3 47.78 73.64 16.82
N ASP A 4 47.44 73.04 15.68
CA ASP A 4 46.15 72.55 15.19
C ASP A 4 45.62 71.43 16.12
N ASP A 5 44.44 71.63 16.71
CA ASP A 5 43.71 70.60 17.47
C ASP A 5 42.54 70.10 16.63
N ARG A 6 42.67 68.89 16.07
CA ARG A 6 41.60 68.22 15.33
C ARG A 6 41.11 66.98 16.09
N PRO A 7 39.79 66.81 16.25
CA PRO A 7 39.24 65.58 16.81
C PRO A 7 39.35 64.41 15.82
N ARG A 8 39.82 63.26 16.30
CA ARG A 8 39.92 62.00 15.54
C ARG A 8 38.53 61.51 15.15
N ARG A 9 38.32 61.29 13.84
CA ARG A 9 37.14 60.62 13.27
C ARG A 9 37.02 59.20 13.82
N GLY A 10 35.82 58.85 14.30
CA GLY A 10 35.46 57.48 14.66
C GLY A 10 35.36 56.57 13.43
N ASP A 11 35.85 55.35 13.60
CA ASP A 11 35.75 54.23 12.66
C ASP A 11 34.27 53.77 12.52
N PRO A 12 33.68 53.74 11.31
CA PRO A 12 32.28 53.37 11.10
C PRO A 12 32.01 51.84 11.11
N GLY A 13 32.98 51.00 11.47
CA GLY A 13 32.90 49.55 11.26
C GLY A 13 32.45 48.65 12.42
N ARG A 14 32.16 49.14 13.64
CA ARG A 14 31.84 48.25 14.78
C ARG A 14 30.37 48.31 15.22
N PRO A 15 29.61 47.19 15.16
CA PRO A 15 28.30 47.13 15.80
C PRO A 15 28.47 47.30 17.32
N ARG A 16 27.86 48.35 17.86
CA ARG A 16 27.76 48.60 19.31
C ARG A 16 26.82 47.55 19.90
N GLY A 17 27.34 46.70 20.78
CA GLY A 17 26.50 45.79 21.58
C GLY A 17 27.05 44.38 21.76
N TRP A 18 28.31 44.24 22.22
CA TRP A 18 28.76 43.00 22.83
C TRP A 18 29.01 43.28 24.31
N VAL A 19 28.10 42.81 25.16
CA VAL A 19 28.30 42.74 26.60
C VAL A 19 29.44 41.76 26.85
N THR A 20 30.61 42.26 27.22
CA THR A 20 31.73 41.42 27.66
C THR A 20 31.53 41.08 29.13
N TRP A 21 31.16 39.84 29.43
CA TRP A 21 31.14 39.34 30.80
C TRP A 21 32.57 39.16 31.30
N PRO A 22 32.99 39.77 32.42
CA PRO A 22 34.28 39.49 33.01
C PRO A 22 34.20 38.13 33.75
N GLY A 23 34.90 37.11 33.24
CA GLY A 23 35.13 35.86 33.98
C GLY A 23 34.68 34.53 33.37
N GLY A 24 34.32 34.46 32.08
CA GLY A 24 33.91 33.19 31.46
C GLY A 24 35.08 32.33 30.97
N ARG A 25 35.45 31.27 31.71
CA ARG A 25 36.26 30.18 31.13
C ARG A 25 35.49 29.61 29.93
N ARG A 26 36.11 29.55 28.75
CA ARG A 26 35.50 28.92 27.57
C ARG A 26 35.06 27.50 27.95
N PRO A 27 33.78 27.10 27.76
CA PRO A 27 33.37 25.74 28.00
C PRO A 27 34.18 24.83 27.06
N ARG A 28 35.01 23.95 27.62
CA ARG A 28 35.63 22.87 26.86
C ARG A 28 34.51 21.94 26.43
N HIS A 29 34.22 21.88 25.14
CA HIS A 29 33.34 20.85 24.61
C HIS A 29 33.92 19.48 24.97
N PRO A 30 33.19 18.60 25.67
CA PRO A 30 33.61 17.22 25.84
C PRO A 30 33.70 16.61 24.44
N THR A 31 34.89 16.16 24.03
CA THR A 31 35.04 15.33 22.84
C THR A 31 34.30 14.02 23.13
N ALA A 32 33.12 13.85 22.53
CA ALA A 32 32.34 12.62 22.67
C ALA A 32 33.22 11.42 22.28
N PRO A 33 33.22 10.32 23.07
CA PRO A 33 34.03 9.16 22.77
C PRO A 33 33.65 8.60 21.39
N ARG A 34 34.62 8.56 20.47
CA ARG A 34 34.46 7.93 19.16
C ARG A 34 34.30 6.43 19.38
N ARG A 35 33.07 5.92 19.30
CA ARG A 35 32.80 4.47 19.31
C ARG A 35 33.58 3.80 18.17
N PRO A 36 34.23 2.64 18.39
CA PRO A 36 34.98 1.96 17.34
C PRO A 36 34.02 1.51 16.23
N LEU A 37 34.35 1.86 14.98
CA LEU A 37 33.55 1.62 13.77
C LEU A 37 33.15 0.14 13.62
N LEU A 38 34.00 -0.78 14.12
CA LEU A 38 33.77 -2.23 14.09
C LEU A 38 32.53 -2.66 14.91
N SER A 39 32.30 -2.06 16.09
CA SER A 39 31.11 -2.36 16.91
C SER A 39 29.79 -1.92 16.27
N ALA A 40 29.84 -0.87 15.44
CA ALA A 40 28.66 -0.37 14.74
C ALA A 40 28.33 -1.23 13.51
N ALA A 41 29.33 -1.62 12.72
CA ALA A 41 29.14 -2.46 11.53
C ALA A 41 28.70 -3.89 11.87
N VAL A 42 29.32 -4.52 12.89
CA VAL A 42 28.92 -5.86 13.37
C VAL A 42 27.47 -5.87 13.86
N SER A 43 27.01 -4.76 14.47
CA SER A 43 25.63 -4.61 14.91
C SER A 43 24.62 -4.54 13.76
N SER A 44 25.00 -4.00 12.59
CA SER A 44 24.10 -3.88 11.43
C SER A 44 23.87 -5.22 10.73
N TRP A 45 24.92 -6.02 10.54
CA TRP A 45 24.81 -7.33 9.92
C TRP A 45 24.03 -8.32 10.79
N LEU A 46 24.24 -8.29 12.11
CA LEU A 46 23.44 -9.09 13.04
C LEU A 46 21.95 -8.72 12.95
N ARG A 47 21.61 -7.42 12.94
CA ARG A 47 20.23 -6.98 12.79
C ARG A 47 19.62 -7.38 11.45
N LEU A 48 20.39 -7.29 10.36
CA LEU A 48 19.94 -7.75 9.05
C LEU A 48 19.65 -9.26 9.06
N ALA A 49 20.57 -10.06 9.62
CA ALA A 49 20.39 -11.50 9.76
C ALA A 49 19.15 -11.83 10.60
N LEU A 50 18.88 -11.09 11.68
CA LEU A 50 17.68 -11.26 12.50
C LEU A 50 16.40 -10.94 11.71
N VAL A 51 16.39 -9.86 10.92
CA VAL A 51 15.23 -9.51 10.08
C VAL A 51 14.97 -10.57 9.02
N LEU A 52 16.02 -11.03 8.33
CA LEU A 52 15.90 -12.10 7.33
C LEU A 52 15.47 -13.43 7.96
N GLY A 53 16.04 -13.77 9.12
CA GLY A 53 15.67 -14.96 9.89
C GLY A 53 14.22 -14.92 10.35
N ALA A 54 13.71 -13.76 10.78
CA ALA A 54 12.31 -13.58 11.16
C ALA A 54 11.36 -13.76 9.96
N LEU A 55 11.70 -13.23 8.78
CA LEU A 55 10.90 -13.43 7.55
C LEU A 55 10.91 -14.89 7.09
N ALA A 56 12.06 -15.57 7.18
CA ALA A 56 12.17 -16.98 6.86
C ALA A 56 11.35 -17.84 7.84
N ALA A 57 11.47 -17.58 9.15
CA ALA A 57 10.67 -18.25 10.16
C ALA A 57 9.18 -18.03 9.93
N LEU A 58 8.75 -16.80 9.60
CA LEU A 58 7.36 -16.51 9.24
C LEU A 58 6.89 -17.37 8.06
N GLY A 59 7.68 -17.48 7.00
CA GLY A 59 7.36 -18.34 5.86
C GLY A 59 7.23 -19.82 6.22
N VAL A 60 8.11 -20.32 7.10
CA VAL A 60 8.10 -21.73 7.55
C VAL A 60 6.92 -22.02 8.48
N PHE A 61 6.65 -21.15 9.46
CA PHE A 61 5.66 -21.41 10.51
C PHE A 61 4.24 -20.93 10.17
N ALA A 62 4.10 -19.82 9.43
CA ALA A 62 2.80 -19.27 9.03
C ALA A 62 2.43 -19.58 7.57
N GLY A 63 3.39 -20.06 6.77
CA GLY A 63 3.19 -20.44 5.38
C GLY A 63 3.51 -19.33 4.37
N VAL A 64 3.70 -19.77 3.12
CA VAL A 64 4.02 -18.90 1.97
C VAL A 64 2.98 -17.79 1.74
N PRO A 65 1.65 -18.03 1.83
CA PRO A 65 0.67 -16.97 1.60
C PRO A 65 0.82 -15.79 2.56
N VAL A 66 1.06 -16.06 3.86
CA VAL A 66 1.25 -15.02 4.88
C VAL A 66 2.52 -14.22 4.59
N LEU A 67 3.62 -14.90 4.24
CA LEU A 67 4.86 -14.22 3.86
C LEU A 67 4.65 -13.29 2.66
N VAL A 68 3.95 -13.74 1.62
CA VAL A 68 3.63 -12.94 0.43
C VAL A 68 2.81 -11.70 0.81
N VAL A 69 1.79 -11.86 1.66
CA VAL A 69 0.97 -10.71 2.13
C VAL A 69 1.83 -9.71 2.90
N VAL A 70 2.70 -10.16 3.81
CA VAL A 70 3.59 -9.27 4.57
C VAL A 70 4.55 -8.52 3.64
N LEU A 71 5.17 -9.20 2.67
CA LEU A 71 6.04 -8.56 1.70
C LEU A 71 5.28 -7.56 0.81
N ALA A 72 4.06 -7.91 0.38
CA ALA A 72 3.21 -7.00 -0.38
C ALA A 72 2.83 -5.74 0.43
N LEU A 73 2.54 -5.88 1.72
CA LEU A 73 2.28 -4.74 2.62
C LEU A 73 3.53 -3.87 2.83
N ILE A 74 4.72 -4.46 2.88
CA ILE A 74 5.96 -3.67 2.93
C ILE A 74 6.11 -2.86 1.64
N VAL A 75 5.92 -3.49 0.47
CA VAL A 75 6.03 -2.82 -0.83
C VAL A 75 4.99 -1.71 -0.99
N ILE A 76 3.72 -1.94 -0.62
CA ILE A 76 2.66 -0.94 -0.78
C ILE A 76 2.91 0.31 0.07
N VAL A 77 3.43 0.14 1.29
CA VAL A 77 3.78 1.28 2.15
C VAL A 77 4.99 2.03 1.60
N ILE A 78 6.00 1.34 1.08
CA ILE A 78 7.13 2.00 0.41
C ILE A 78 6.65 2.83 -0.78
N LEU A 79 5.72 2.30 -1.58
CA LEU A 79 5.13 3.03 -2.69
C LEU A 79 4.31 4.23 -2.23
N HIS A 80 3.50 4.10 -1.17
CA HIS A 80 2.78 5.22 -0.56
C HIS A 80 3.72 6.38 -0.21
N GLU A 81 4.80 6.08 0.51
CA GLU A 81 5.84 7.05 0.86
C GLU A 81 6.57 7.59 -0.38
N LEU A 82 6.79 6.76 -1.41
CA LEU A 82 7.35 7.21 -2.69
C LEU A 82 6.45 8.27 -3.35
N GLY A 83 5.13 8.14 -3.25
CA GLY A 83 4.18 9.16 -3.70
C GLY A 83 4.45 10.51 -3.04
N HIS A 84 4.49 10.54 -1.70
CA HIS A 84 4.83 11.76 -0.95
C HIS A 84 6.19 12.34 -1.35
N TYR A 85 7.21 11.48 -1.45
CA TYR A 85 8.57 11.88 -1.83
C TYR A 85 8.62 12.53 -3.22
N LEU A 86 8.03 11.89 -4.23
CA LEU A 86 8.06 12.39 -5.61
C LEU A 86 7.32 13.72 -5.73
N THR A 87 6.12 13.82 -5.13
CA THR A 87 5.32 15.05 -5.17
C THR A 87 6.00 16.18 -4.39
N ALA A 88 6.65 15.90 -3.26
CA ALA A 88 7.39 16.91 -2.50
C ALA A 88 8.56 17.48 -3.32
N ARG A 89 9.33 16.62 -3.98
CA ARG A 89 10.44 17.05 -4.85
C ARG A 89 9.94 17.85 -6.05
N TRP A 90 8.87 17.42 -6.68
CA TRP A 90 8.23 18.18 -7.76
C TRP A 90 7.72 19.55 -7.30
N ALA A 91 7.15 19.62 -6.09
CA ALA A 91 6.72 20.86 -5.47
C ALA A 91 7.89 21.79 -5.05
N GLY A 92 9.14 21.37 -5.25
CA GLY A 92 10.33 22.12 -4.88
C GLY A 92 10.57 22.17 -3.38
N MET A 93 10.05 21.19 -2.64
CA MET A 93 10.31 21.00 -1.21
C MET A 93 11.58 20.16 -1.01
N LYS A 94 12.36 20.46 0.02
CA LYS A 94 13.55 19.68 0.36
C LYS A 94 13.14 18.45 1.16
N VAL A 95 13.60 17.28 0.71
CA VAL A 95 13.41 16.00 1.39
C VAL A 95 14.74 15.50 1.93
N SER A 96 14.87 15.43 3.25
CA SER A 96 16.14 15.11 3.91
C SER A 96 16.35 13.61 4.14
N GLU A 97 15.26 12.87 4.34
CA GLU A 97 15.31 11.43 4.64
C GLU A 97 14.18 10.67 3.91
N PHE A 98 14.49 9.47 3.44
CA PHE A 98 13.54 8.47 2.98
C PHE A 98 13.97 7.13 3.59
N TYR A 99 13.20 6.61 4.54
CA TYR A 99 13.55 5.37 5.21
C TYR A 99 12.42 4.36 5.17
N VAL A 100 12.79 3.11 4.93
CA VAL A 100 11.92 1.96 5.12
C VAL A 100 12.11 1.44 6.53
N GLY A 101 11.02 1.35 7.28
CA GLY A 101 10.98 0.84 8.64
C GLY A 101 11.33 1.84 9.73
N PHE A 102 11.34 1.33 10.96
CA PHE A 102 11.60 2.08 12.19
C PHE A 102 12.71 1.44 13.03
N GLY A 103 13.15 2.18 14.06
CA GLY A 103 14.13 1.68 15.03
C GLY A 103 15.58 1.75 14.54
N PRO A 104 16.44 0.79 14.94
CA PRO A 104 17.85 0.81 14.62
C PRO A 104 18.10 0.73 13.11
N ARG A 105 19.00 1.59 12.61
CA ARG A 105 19.42 1.60 11.21
C ARG A 105 20.15 0.30 10.86
N LEU A 106 19.76 -0.34 9.77
CA LEU A 106 20.50 -1.44 9.15
C LEU A 106 21.56 -0.85 8.20
N TRP A 107 21.08 -0.05 7.25
CA TRP A 107 21.89 0.55 6.20
C TRP A 107 21.32 1.90 5.78
N SER A 108 22.18 2.80 5.31
CA SER A 108 21.78 4.06 4.68
C SER A 108 22.84 4.58 3.72
N VAL A 109 22.40 5.25 2.66
CA VAL A 109 23.25 5.98 1.73
C VAL A 109 22.70 7.40 1.54
N ARG A 110 23.57 8.39 1.51
CA ARG A 110 23.19 9.76 1.15
C ARG A 110 23.38 9.94 -0.36
N ARG A 111 22.33 10.34 -1.07
CA ARG A 111 22.40 10.68 -2.50
C ARG A 111 21.83 12.08 -2.69
N GLY A 112 22.72 13.03 -3.00
CA GLY A 112 22.38 14.45 -3.03
C GLY A 112 22.02 14.97 -1.64
N GLU A 113 20.80 15.51 -1.51
CA GLU A 113 20.29 16.05 -0.25
C GLU A 113 19.47 15.06 0.58
N THR A 114 19.08 13.93 -0.01
CA THR A 114 18.24 12.91 0.65
C THR A 114 19.10 11.75 1.13
N THR A 115 18.85 11.30 2.35
CA THR A 115 19.42 10.07 2.91
C THR A 115 18.40 8.95 2.78
N TYR A 116 18.75 7.93 2.01
CA TYR A 116 17.94 6.72 1.82
C TYR A 116 18.42 5.64 2.77
N GLY A 117 17.53 4.82 3.32
CA GLY A 117 17.98 3.69 4.12
C GLY A 117 16.87 2.74 4.57
N VAL A 118 17.29 1.70 5.28
CA VAL A 118 16.41 0.67 5.84
C VAL A 118 16.71 0.52 7.32
N LYS A 119 15.66 0.40 8.13
CA LYS A 119 15.70 0.17 9.57
C LYS A 119 15.11 -1.20 9.91
N ALA A 120 15.42 -1.72 11.09
CA ALA A 120 15.15 -3.10 11.46
C ALA A 120 13.65 -3.46 11.53
N ILE A 121 12.79 -2.53 11.93
CA ILE A 121 11.36 -2.81 12.09
C ILE A 121 10.65 -2.45 10.79
N LEU A 122 10.28 -3.43 9.97
CA LEU A 122 9.64 -3.23 8.66
C LEU A 122 8.14 -2.89 8.73
N ALA A 123 7.67 -2.35 9.84
CA ALA A 123 6.26 -2.02 10.08
C ALA A 123 5.82 -0.66 9.48
N GLY A 124 6.53 -0.17 8.45
CA GLY A 124 6.18 1.06 7.74
C GLY A 124 7.35 1.68 6.99
N ALA A 125 7.21 2.92 6.58
CA ALA A 125 8.26 3.75 5.99
C ALA A 125 7.95 5.23 6.31
N TYR A 126 8.90 6.14 6.09
CA TYR A 126 8.65 7.57 6.25
C TYR A 126 9.50 8.43 5.31
N VAL A 127 8.92 9.56 4.92
CA VAL A 127 9.60 10.66 4.22
C VAL A 127 9.70 11.88 5.11
N ARG A 128 10.92 12.39 5.31
CA ARG A 128 11.14 13.63 6.06
C ARG A 128 11.22 14.83 5.12
N ILE A 129 10.13 15.58 5.04
CA ILE A 129 10.06 16.84 4.31
C ILE A 129 10.35 17.99 5.27
N LEU A 130 11.22 18.90 4.87
CA LEU A 130 11.68 20.00 5.73
C LEU A 130 10.52 20.94 6.09
N GLY A 131 10.38 21.32 7.35
CA GLY A 131 9.39 22.31 7.80
C GLY A 131 7.94 21.84 7.73
N MET A 132 7.69 20.52 7.79
CA MET A 132 6.35 19.97 8.04
C MET A 132 5.83 20.34 9.43
N ASN A 133 6.73 20.47 10.41
CA ASN A 133 6.42 21.02 11.71
C ASN A 133 6.75 22.52 11.72
N ASN A 134 5.79 23.35 12.14
CA ASN A 134 5.99 24.80 12.27
C ASN A 134 7.06 25.17 13.30
N LEU A 135 7.33 24.30 14.28
CA LEU A 135 8.34 24.50 15.31
C LEU A 135 9.75 24.01 14.89
N GLU A 136 9.88 23.32 13.74
CA GLU A 136 11.18 22.88 13.25
C GLU A 136 12.03 24.10 12.88
N ARG A 137 13.17 24.28 13.54
CA ARG A 137 14.13 25.33 13.16
C ARG A 137 14.81 24.93 11.87
N VAL A 138 14.61 25.73 10.83
CA VAL A 138 15.21 25.57 9.51
C VAL A 138 16.15 26.75 9.28
N ASP A 139 17.27 26.51 8.59
CA ASP A 139 18.17 27.58 8.16
C ASP A 139 17.39 28.60 7.30
N PRO A 140 17.48 29.92 7.55
CA PRO A 140 16.79 30.93 6.75
C PRO A 140 17.00 30.79 5.24
N VAL A 141 18.16 30.30 4.80
CA VAL A 141 18.47 30.08 3.39
C VAL A 141 17.64 28.94 2.80
N GLU A 142 17.24 27.95 3.60
CA GLU A 142 16.44 26.80 3.17
C GLU A 142 14.93 26.98 3.38
N GLU A 143 14.50 28.06 4.05
CA GLU A 143 13.09 28.30 4.39
C GLU A 143 12.20 28.27 3.15
N HIS A 144 12.66 28.81 2.02
CA HIS A 144 11.92 28.80 0.74
C HIS A 144 11.66 27.38 0.16
N ARG A 145 12.33 26.35 0.68
CA ARG A 145 12.18 24.93 0.29
C ARG A 145 11.46 24.10 1.34
N THR A 146 10.92 24.71 2.39
CA THR A 146 10.11 24.00 3.40
C THR A 146 8.72 23.69 2.88
N TYR A 147 8.03 22.74 3.51
CA TYR A 147 6.62 22.46 3.28
C TYR A 147 5.78 23.71 3.53
N ARG A 148 5.98 24.39 4.67
CA ARG A 148 5.18 25.55 5.10
C ARG A 148 5.32 26.79 4.22
N SER A 149 6.45 26.96 3.53
CA SER A 149 6.66 28.12 2.62
C SER A 149 6.00 27.94 1.25
N LYS A 150 5.49 26.75 0.92
CA LYS A 150 4.81 26.50 -0.37
C LYS A 150 3.35 26.94 -0.35
N PRO A 151 2.81 27.36 -1.52
CA PRO A 151 1.39 27.65 -1.66
C PRO A 151 0.53 26.43 -1.30
N TYR A 152 -0.69 26.71 -0.86
CA TYR A 152 -1.60 25.70 -0.31
C TYR A 152 -1.80 24.49 -1.23
N TRP A 153 -1.96 24.70 -2.54
CA TRP A 153 -2.19 23.62 -3.49
C TRP A 153 -1.02 22.63 -3.54
N ARG A 154 0.24 23.09 -3.45
CA ARG A 154 1.42 22.22 -3.42
C ARG A 154 1.47 21.37 -2.15
N ARG A 155 1.13 21.99 -1.02
CA ARG A 155 1.01 21.30 0.26
C ARG A 155 -0.08 20.24 0.22
N MET A 156 -1.25 20.60 -0.33
CA MET A 156 -2.36 19.68 -0.53
C MET A 156 -1.97 18.51 -1.44
N SER A 157 -1.31 18.78 -2.58
CA SER A 157 -0.83 17.72 -3.47
C SER A 157 0.07 16.72 -2.75
N VAL A 158 1.01 17.19 -1.92
CA VAL A 158 1.86 16.30 -1.12
C VAL A 158 1.03 15.51 -0.12
N ALA A 159 0.07 16.14 0.58
CA ALA A 159 -0.76 15.45 1.57
C ALA A 159 -1.59 14.30 0.96
N VAL A 160 -2.11 14.46 -0.26
CA VAL A 160 -2.91 13.43 -0.93
C VAL A 160 -2.08 12.43 -1.76
N ALA A 161 -0.80 12.72 -2.02
CA ALA A 161 0.05 11.94 -2.93
C ALA A 161 0.14 10.46 -2.55
N GLY A 162 0.24 10.15 -1.26
CA GLY A 162 0.29 8.77 -0.78
C GLY A 162 -1.00 7.99 -1.09
N SER A 163 -2.17 8.59 -0.88
CA SER A 163 -3.45 7.98 -1.26
C SER A 163 -3.58 7.84 -2.77
N ALA A 164 -3.22 8.88 -3.53
CA ALA A 164 -3.21 8.84 -4.99
C ALA A 164 -2.34 7.69 -5.53
N MET A 165 -1.20 7.40 -4.89
CA MET A 165 -0.36 6.26 -5.26
C MET A 165 -1.07 4.91 -5.10
N HIS A 166 -1.92 4.74 -4.09
CA HIS A 166 -2.72 3.51 -3.95
C HIS A 166 -3.70 3.33 -5.09
N PHE A 167 -4.37 4.41 -5.53
CA PHE A 167 -5.26 4.34 -6.70
C PHE A 167 -4.49 4.00 -7.97
N LEU A 168 -3.32 4.62 -8.19
CA LEU A 168 -2.44 4.30 -9.31
C LEU A 168 -1.98 2.84 -9.28
N LEU A 169 -1.59 2.34 -8.10
CA LEU A 169 -1.21 0.96 -7.93
C LEU A 169 -2.38 0.00 -8.17
N ALA A 170 -3.58 0.32 -7.71
CA ALA A 170 -4.77 -0.49 -7.97
C ALA A 170 -5.06 -0.59 -9.47
N ILE A 171 -5.01 0.53 -10.20
CA ILE A 171 -5.18 0.55 -11.66
C ILE A 171 -4.07 -0.28 -12.34
N LEU A 172 -2.82 -0.11 -11.92
CA LEU A 172 -1.69 -0.86 -12.48
C LEU A 172 -1.81 -2.36 -12.22
N LEU A 173 -2.13 -2.76 -10.99
CA LEU A 173 -2.31 -4.17 -10.62
C LEU A 173 -3.50 -4.78 -11.37
N LEU A 174 -4.59 -4.03 -11.53
CA LEU A 174 -5.73 -4.47 -12.33
C LEU A 174 -5.31 -4.65 -13.78
N TRP A 175 -4.65 -3.66 -14.37
CA TRP A 175 -4.15 -3.75 -15.74
C TRP A 175 -3.22 -4.97 -15.93
N VAL A 176 -2.24 -5.17 -15.03
CA VAL A 176 -1.34 -6.34 -15.07
C VAL A 176 -2.14 -7.64 -14.93
N LEU A 177 -3.08 -7.72 -13.98
CA LEU A 177 -3.92 -8.91 -13.80
C LEU A 177 -4.68 -9.24 -15.08
N TYR A 178 -5.36 -8.25 -15.66
CA TYR A 178 -6.17 -8.43 -16.87
C TYR A 178 -5.34 -8.74 -18.11
N SER A 179 -4.15 -8.14 -18.25
CA SER A 179 -3.26 -8.37 -19.39
C SER A 179 -2.43 -9.66 -19.28
N ALA A 180 -1.98 -10.04 -18.08
CA ALA A 180 -1.10 -11.20 -17.89
C ALA A 180 -1.86 -12.51 -17.65
N VAL A 181 -2.93 -12.48 -16.85
CA VAL A 181 -3.77 -13.67 -16.62
C VAL A 181 -4.79 -13.85 -17.74
N GLY A 182 -5.05 -12.78 -18.50
CA GLY A 182 -6.12 -12.72 -19.48
C GLY A 182 -7.45 -12.74 -18.75
N TYR A 183 -8.11 -11.59 -18.62
CA TYR A 183 -9.55 -11.63 -18.40
C TYR A 183 -10.19 -11.94 -19.75
N HIS A 184 -10.32 -13.23 -20.05
CA HIS A 184 -11.17 -13.68 -21.14
C HIS A 184 -12.62 -13.53 -20.65
N GLY A 185 -13.11 -12.30 -20.63
CA GLY A 185 -14.49 -12.02 -20.27
C GLY A 185 -15.40 -12.83 -21.19
N PHE A 186 -16.32 -13.60 -20.61
CA PHE A 186 -17.45 -14.34 -21.21
C PHE A 186 -17.21 -15.25 -22.45
N ASP A 187 -16.08 -15.13 -23.14
CA ASP A 187 -15.75 -15.73 -24.44
C ASP A 187 -14.46 -16.57 -24.38
N ARG A 188 -14.26 -17.36 -23.32
CA ARG A 188 -13.44 -18.57 -23.47
C ARG A 188 -14.32 -19.65 -24.10
N PRO A 189 -14.02 -20.12 -25.33
CA PRO A 189 -14.44 -21.44 -25.79
C PRO A 189 -13.68 -22.58 -25.06
N ASP A 190 -12.82 -22.26 -24.10
CA ASP A 190 -12.01 -23.22 -23.32
C ASP A 190 -12.56 -23.50 -21.91
N ILE A 191 -13.76 -23.00 -21.57
CA ILE A 191 -14.55 -23.46 -20.40
C ILE A 191 -15.53 -24.56 -20.81
N THR A 192 -15.21 -25.28 -21.89
CA THR A 192 -16.03 -26.37 -22.44
C THR A 192 -15.84 -27.67 -21.65
N GLU A 193 -14.88 -27.72 -20.73
CA GLU A 193 -14.60 -28.92 -19.92
C GLU A 193 -15.01 -28.86 -18.43
N THR A 194 -15.50 -27.73 -17.92
CA THR A 194 -16.37 -27.78 -16.73
C THR A 194 -17.79 -27.63 -17.20
N PRO A 195 -18.62 -28.71 -17.19
CA PRO A 195 -19.96 -28.59 -17.68
C PRO A 195 -20.69 -27.60 -16.79
N ARG A 196 -21.17 -26.53 -17.41
CA ARG A 196 -21.50 -25.26 -16.75
C ARG A 196 -22.57 -25.39 -15.66
N TRP A 197 -23.24 -26.54 -15.56
CA TRP A 197 -24.32 -26.83 -14.62
C TRP A 197 -24.23 -28.26 -14.06
N GLN A 198 -23.06 -28.66 -13.58
CA GLN A 198 -22.95 -29.91 -12.83
C GLN A 198 -23.44 -29.75 -11.40
N VAL A 199 -24.19 -30.74 -10.94
CA VAL A 199 -24.48 -30.92 -9.52
C VAL A 199 -23.16 -31.15 -8.80
N ALA A 200 -22.69 -30.18 -8.02
CA ALA A 200 -21.42 -30.30 -7.30
C ALA A 200 -21.55 -31.25 -6.10
N ARG A 201 -22.71 -31.22 -5.44
CA ARG A 201 -23.00 -32.04 -4.26
C ARG A 201 -24.51 -32.18 -4.10
N VAL A 202 -24.93 -33.35 -3.64
CA VAL A 202 -26.30 -33.60 -3.18
C VAL A 202 -26.26 -33.80 -1.66
N VAL A 203 -27.20 -33.16 -0.97
CA VAL A 203 -27.34 -33.29 0.48
C VAL A 203 -28.24 -34.52 0.75
N PRO A 204 -27.83 -35.48 1.60
CA PRO A 204 -28.65 -36.62 1.95
C PRO A 204 -30.04 -36.19 2.47
N GLU A 205 -31.08 -36.96 2.14
CA GLU A 205 -32.48 -36.72 2.52
C GLU A 205 -33.09 -35.41 1.98
N SER A 206 -32.41 -34.74 1.05
CA SER A 206 -32.95 -33.56 0.38
C SER A 206 -33.93 -33.91 -0.74
N PRO A 207 -34.77 -32.98 -1.22
CA PRO A 207 -35.58 -33.20 -2.42
C PRO A 207 -34.74 -33.60 -3.64
N ALA A 208 -33.51 -33.09 -3.76
CA ALA A 208 -32.57 -33.46 -4.81
C ALA A 208 -32.12 -34.92 -4.70
N ASP A 209 -31.88 -35.40 -3.49
CA ASP A 209 -31.56 -36.81 -3.19
C ASP A 209 -32.75 -37.73 -3.48
N GLY A 210 -33.96 -37.31 -3.06
CA GLY A 210 -35.20 -38.03 -3.37
C GLY A 210 -35.56 -38.06 -4.87
N MET A 211 -35.05 -37.12 -5.65
CA MET A 211 -35.13 -37.11 -7.12
C MET A 211 -34.02 -37.93 -7.78
N GLY A 212 -33.09 -38.48 -7.01
CA GLY A 212 -31.99 -39.32 -7.50
C GLY A 212 -30.92 -38.55 -8.27
N LEU A 213 -30.79 -37.24 -8.02
CA LEU A 213 -29.68 -36.45 -8.58
C LEU A 213 -28.36 -36.92 -7.98
N LEU A 214 -27.32 -36.96 -8.80
CA LEU A 214 -25.97 -37.36 -8.39
C LEU A 214 -24.97 -36.25 -8.64
N PRO A 215 -23.90 -36.16 -7.82
CA PRO A 215 -22.77 -35.30 -8.13
C PRO A 215 -22.22 -35.62 -9.52
N GLY A 216 -22.05 -34.60 -10.35
CA GLY A 216 -21.63 -34.70 -11.75
C GLY A 216 -22.76 -34.63 -12.77
N ASP A 217 -24.03 -34.79 -12.36
CA ASP A 217 -25.18 -34.67 -13.27
C ASP A 217 -25.23 -33.28 -13.91
N ARG A 218 -25.42 -33.23 -15.23
CA ARG A 218 -25.48 -31.99 -16.01
C ARG A 218 -26.92 -31.52 -16.17
N ILE A 219 -27.23 -30.31 -15.73
CA ILE A 219 -28.52 -29.67 -15.96
C ILE A 219 -28.50 -29.05 -17.36
N THR A 220 -29.36 -29.56 -18.24
CA THR A 220 -29.51 -29.08 -19.63
C THR A 220 -30.75 -28.19 -19.81
N ALA A 221 -31.82 -28.47 -19.05
CA ALA A 221 -33.06 -27.72 -19.08
C ALA A 221 -33.77 -27.73 -17.71
N VAL A 222 -34.59 -26.71 -17.44
CA VAL A 222 -35.50 -26.63 -16.29
C VAL A 222 -36.89 -26.26 -16.81
N ASP A 223 -37.91 -27.04 -16.44
CA ASP A 223 -39.30 -26.87 -16.91
C ASP A 223 -39.45 -26.75 -18.44
N GLY A 224 -38.63 -27.52 -19.16
CA GLY A 224 -38.61 -27.53 -20.63
C GLY A 224 -37.96 -26.30 -21.27
N ARG A 225 -37.33 -25.41 -20.49
CA ARG A 225 -36.51 -24.30 -21.00
C ARG A 225 -35.04 -24.67 -20.92
N ASP A 226 -34.34 -24.51 -22.04
CA ASP A 226 -32.90 -24.73 -22.09
C ASP A 226 -32.16 -23.75 -21.18
N VAL A 227 -31.14 -24.27 -20.51
CA VAL A 227 -30.31 -23.51 -19.58
C VAL A 227 -28.94 -23.29 -20.21
N VAL A 228 -28.70 -22.05 -20.65
CA VAL A 228 -27.43 -21.67 -21.29
C VAL A 228 -26.57 -20.85 -20.32
N ASN A 229 -27.18 -20.03 -19.48
CA ASN A 229 -26.51 -19.15 -18.54
C ASN A 229 -27.14 -19.18 -17.11
N PHE A 230 -26.47 -18.57 -16.13
CA PHE A 230 -26.92 -18.57 -14.73
C PHE A 230 -28.25 -17.81 -14.52
N GLY A 231 -28.54 -16.84 -15.37
CA GLY A 231 -29.82 -16.13 -15.38
C GLY A 231 -30.98 -17.04 -15.73
N ASP A 232 -30.80 -17.97 -16.66
CA ASP A 232 -31.83 -18.92 -17.10
C ASP A 232 -32.25 -19.85 -15.95
N LEU A 233 -31.28 -20.37 -15.18
CA LEU A 233 -31.57 -21.16 -13.97
C LEU A 233 -32.33 -20.36 -12.92
N ARG A 234 -31.93 -19.10 -12.70
CA ARG A 234 -32.56 -18.23 -11.69
C ARG A 234 -33.99 -17.86 -12.10
N GLY A 235 -34.24 -17.68 -13.39
CA GLY A 235 -35.55 -17.37 -13.94
C GLY A 235 -36.49 -18.59 -14.02
N ALA A 236 -35.95 -19.79 -14.20
CA ALA A 236 -36.76 -21.01 -14.31
C ALA A 236 -37.42 -21.44 -12.98
N GLY A 237 -36.81 -21.13 -11.84
CA GLY A 237 -37.38 -21.43 -10.51
C GLY A 237 -38.47 -20.46 -10.02
N ALA A 238 -38.76 -19.38 -10.76
CA ALA A 238 -39.84 -18.47 -10.40
C ALA A 238 -41.18 -19.07 -10.85
N PRO A 239 -42.16 -19.27 -9.95
CA PRO A 239 -43.49 -19.71 -10.39
C PRO A 239 -44.03 -18.69 -11.40
N PRO A 240 -44.72 -19.13 -12.47
CA PRO A 240 -45.33 -18.19 -13.39
C PRO A 240 -46.23 -17.26 -12.59
N ALA A 241 -46.09 -15.95 -12.77
CA ALA A 241 -47.02 -14.97 -12.24
C ALA A 241 -48.39 -15.22 -12.89
N GLY A 242 -49.15 -16.16 -12.32
CA GLY A 242 -50.49 -16.49 -12.76
C GLY A 242 -51.45 -15.36 -12.39
N PRO A 243 -52.44 -15.06 -13.23
CA PRO A 243 -53.47 -14.09 -12.87
C PRO A 243 -54.27 -14.64 -11.67
N ALA A 244 -54.52 -13.78 -10.69
CA ALA A 244 -55.33 -14.10 -9.54
C ALA A 244 -56.75 -14.51 -9.98
N GLY A 245 -57.13 -15.77 -9.68
CA GLY A 245 -58.53 -16.21 -9.66
C GLY A 245 -58.85 -17.41 -10.55
N GLY A 246 -59.05 -18.58 -9.93
CA GLY A 246 -59.67 -19.74 -10.58
C GLY A 246 -59.46 -21.04 -9.78
N ARG A 247 -60.56 -21.64 -9.30
CA ARG A 247 -60.66 -22.77 -8.35
C ARG A 247 -59.94 -24.08 -8.74
N PRO A 248 -59.69 -25.00 -7.77
CA PRO A 248 -58.98 -26.26 -8.00
C PRO A 248 -59.91 -27.35 -8.55
N GLY A 249 -59.44 -28.10 -9.54
CA GLY A 249 -60.17 -29.26 -10.06
C GLY A 249 -59.28 -30.20 -10.88
N GLY A 250 -58.86 -31.30 -10.26
CA GLY A 250 -58.74 -32.63 -10.87
C GLY A 250 -57.62 -32.93 -11.87
N GLY A 251 -56.76 -33.91 -11.51
CA GLY A 251 -56.09 -34.77 -12.50
C GLY A 251 -54.58 -34.59 -12.62
N GLY A 252 -53.82 -35.05 -11.61
CA GLY A 252 -52.37 -35.12 -11.69
C GLY A 252 -51.90 -36.18 -12.70
N ARG A 253 -51.23 -35.75 -13.76
CA ARG A 253 -50.38 -36.59 -14.62
C ARG A 253 -48.93 -36.14 -14.39
N ALA A 254 -48.08 -37.07 -13.95
CA ALA A 254 -46.68 -36.79 -13.65
C ALA A 254 -45.94 -36.26 -14.90
N PRO A 255 -45.12 -35.21 -14.81
CA PRO A 255 -44.28 -34.77 -15.91
C PRO A 255 -43.16 -35.80 -16.15
N GLY A 256 -43.03 -36.23 -17.41
CA GLY A 256 -42.08 -37.24 -17.86
C GLY A 256 -40.63 -36.83 -17.68
N ALA A 257 -39.79 -37.82 -17.39
CA ALA A 257 -38.36 -37.70 -17.19
C ALA A 257 -37.65 -37.08 -18.39
N ALA A 258 -36.75 -36.12 -18.12
CA ALA A 258 -35.87 -35.52 -19.12
C ALA A 258 -34.84 -36.55 -19.66
N PRO A 259 -34.34 -36.39 -20.91
CA PRO A 259 -33.40 -37.33 -21.52
C PRO A 259 -32.06 -37.32 -20.79
N ARG A 260 -31.53 -38.51 -20.49
CA ARG A 260 -30.23 -38.73 -19.87
C ARG A 260 -29.16 -38.87 -20.96
N GLU A 261 -28.12 -38.02 -20.92
CA GLU A 261 -26.83 -38.34 -21.55
C GLU A 261 -25.80 -38.58 -20.47
N LYS A 262 -25.26 -39.81 -20.43
CA LYS A 262 -24.10 -40.16 -19.60
C LYS A 262 -22.85 -39.80 -20.40
N GLY A 263 -22.07 -38.84 -19.89
CA GLY A 263 -20.69 -38.57 -20.28
C GLY A 263 -19.81 -38.64 -19.06
#